data_AF-A0A2T4PZH9-F1
#
_entry.id   AF-A0A2T4PZH9-F1
#
_cell.length_a   1.000
_cell.length_b   1.000
_cell.length_c   1.000
_cell.angle_alpha   90.00
_cell.angle_beta   90.00
_cell.angle_gamma   90.00
#
_symmetry.space_group_name_H-M   'P 1'
#
loop_
_entity.id
_entity.type
_entity.pdbx_description
1 polymer ?
#
loop_
_entity_poly.entity_id
_entity_poly.type
_entity_poly.pdbx_seq_one_letter_code
_entity_poly.pdbx_strand_id
1 'polypeptide(L)'
;MKKIVLIPMIFLLIVALTACSNKTDSDLSHFESKLDEVNQKQDKLEKVMDEINLKELDHLSKTDTTDKNRKEFIKLQDDINEQLIPAFKDYEKSAKQLPAETHDVKVLKGKYLKTVKTKKKSIYDVKEFVDLCNDSIKDNEDILDYTKLFEKNRSQVEKKIKNASNQEDADQLTSKLESNNKDLKETAQKHLDTSSSNAKSAKKAIKNYISPLIEKQIKDINQTNISDKNVNDARKNAIEMYYSLQNYYDTRIDTIEVGEKISKINVEKLPKEGKDIDRKDKAFNSELKKVKQKSD
;
A
#
# COMPACT_ATOMS: atom_id res chain seq x y z
N MET A 1 49.20 34.00 -57.99
CA MET A 1 47.92 33.26 -58.05
C MET A 1 47.97 32.09 -57.04
N LYS A 2 47.36 32.25 -55.85
CA LYS A 2 47.28 31.20 -54.82
C LYS A 2 46.05 30.34 -55.11
N LYS A 3 46.22 29.11 -55.62
CA LYS A 3 45.12 28.19 -55.92
C LYS A 3 44.96 27.17 -54.77
N ILE A 4 43.79 27.24 -54.13
CA ILE A 4 42.95 26.15 -53.62
C ILE A 4 43.68 25.01 -52.89
N VAL A 5 43.84 25.17 -51.56
CA VAL A 5 44.08 24.06 -50.61
C VAL A 5 42.94 24.10 -49.59
N LEU A 6 41.73 23.74 -50.02
CA LEU A 6 40.53 23.68 -49.15
C LEU A 6 39.58 22.52 -49.52
N ILE A 7 40.02 21.62 -50.40
CA ILE A 7 39.22 20.48 -50.88
C ILE A 7 39.47 19.16 -50.10
N PRO A 8 40.69 18.83 -49.57
CA PRO A 8 40.86 17.55 -48.87
C PRO A 8 40.27 17.54 -47.45
N MET A 9 40.07 18.71 -46.81
CA MET A 9 39.51 18.82 -45.47
C MET A 9 37.98 18.63 -45.44
N ILE A 10 37.28 19.04 -46.50
CA ILE A 10 35.83 18.84 -46.66
C ILE A 10 35.53 17.35 -46.94
N PHE A 11 36.37 16.68 -47.74
CA PHE A 11 36.21 15.24 -48.00
C PHE A 11 36.43 14.38 -46.74
N LEU A 12 37.40 14.71 -45.88
CA LEU A 12 37.60 14.02 -44.59
C LEU A 12 36.44 14.23 -43.62
N LEU A 13 35.82 15.42 -43.63
CA LEU A 13 34.61 15.72 -42.85
C LEU A 13 33.39 14.94 -43.35
N ILE A 14 33.21 14.82 -44.67
CA ILE A 14 32.10 14.04 -45.26
C ILE A 14 32.26 12.54 -44.96
N VAL A 15 33.48 11.98 -45.03
CA VAL A 15 33.73 10.56 -44.73
C VAL A 15 33.57 10.26 -43.23
N ALA A 16 33.95 11.20 -42.35
CA ALA A 16 33.69 11.06 -40.91
C ALA A 16 32.18 11.13 -40.57
N LEU A 17 31.41 11.95 -41.30
CA LEU A 17 29.95 12.05 -41.13
C LEU A 17 29.22 10.80 -41.63
N THR A 18 29.61 10.22 -42.77
CA THR A 18 29.00 8.99 -43.31
C THR A 18 29.33 7.76 -42.47
N ALA A 19 30.53 7.67 -41.90
CA ALA A 19 30.90 6.59 -40.98
C ALA A 19 30.15 6.67 -39.63
N CYS A 20 29.91 7.88 -39.12
CA CYS A 20 29.07 8.10 -37.92
C CYS A 20 27.59 7.80 -38.18
N SER A 21 27.08 8.09 -39.39
CA SER A 21 25.71 7.74 -39.80
C SER A 21 25.52 6.22 -39.82
N ASN A 22 26.36 5.50 -40.59
CA ASN A 22 26.27 4.03 -40.68
C ASN A 22 26.35 3.31 -39.32
N LYS A 23 27.15 3.84 -38.39
CA LYS A 23 27.23 3.29 -37.03
C LYS A 23 25.96 3.52 -36.22
N THR A 24 25.34 4.69 -36.37
CA THR A 24 24.09 5.04 -35.68
C THR A 24 22.93 4.22 -36.22
N ASP A 25 22.89 3.98 -37.52
CA ASP A 25 21.83 3.17 -38.16
C ASP A 25 21.92 1.70 -37.74
N SER A 26 23.14 1.15 -37.69
CA SER A 26 23.38 -0.21 -37.18
C SER A 26 23.02 -0.35 -35.70
N ASP A 27 23.36 0.62 -34.85
CA ASP A 27 23.02 0.64 -33.42
C ASP A 27 21.51 0.78 -33.21
N LEU A 28 20.84 1.62 -34.02
CA LEU A 28 19.39 1.76 -34.02
C LEU A 28 18.72 0.45 -34.43
N SER A 29 19.16 -0.19 -35.51
CA SER A 29 18.60 -1.48 -35.94
C SER A 29 18.74 -2.57 -34.86
N HIS A 30 19.89 -2.64 -34.18
CA HIS A 30 20.09 -3.56 -33.06
C HIS A 30 19.19 -3.21 -31.86
N PHE A 31 19.03 -1.92 -31.55
CA PHE A 31 18.07 -1.45 -30.54
C PHE A 31 16.64 -1.89 -30.86
N GLU A 32 16.19 -1.73 -32.11
CA GLU A 32 14.84 -2.09 -32.53
C GLU A 32 14.57 -3.59 -32.47
N SER A 33 15.52 -4.41 -32.95
CA SER A 33 15.41 -5.87 -32.85
C SER A 33 15.25 -6.33 -31.40
N LYS A 34 15.96 -5.71 -30.45
CA LYS A 34 15.80 -6.00 -29.02
C LYS A 34 14.57 -5.35 -28.41
N LEU A 35 14.10 -4.23 -28.95
CA LEU A 35 12.85 -3.60 -28.54
C LEU A 35 11.66 -4.51 -28.83
N ASP A 36 11.66 -5.25 -29.94
CA ASP A 36 10.59 -6.22 -30.24
C ASP A 36 10.48 -7.33 -29.17
N GLU A 37 11.61 -7.84 -28.68
CA GLU A 37 11.64 -8.79 -27.55
C GLU A 37 11.08 -8.17 -26.26
N VAL A 38 11.34 -6.87 -26.04
CA VAL A 38 10.79 -6.14 -24.89
C VAL A 38 9.27 -5.91 -25.07
N ASN A 39 8.82 -5.59 -26.27
CA ASN A 39 7.41 -5.37 -26.59
C ASN A 39 6.60 -6.66 -26.39
N GLN A 40 7.12 -7.83 -26.75
CA GLN A 40 6.45 -9.11 -26.45
C GLN A 40 6.24 -9.33 -24.94
N LYS A 41 7.19 -8.89 -24.10
CA LYS A 41 7.04 -8.97 -22.63
C LYS A 41 6.07 -7.93 -22.10
N GLN A 42 5.99 -6.77 -22.75
CA GLN A 42 4.95 -5.78 -22.48
C GLN A 42 3.57 -6.33 -22.84
N ASP A 43 3.39 -6.96 -24.00
CA ASP A 43 2.11 -7.58 -24.38
C ASP A 43 1.67 -8.64 -23.37
N LYS A 44 2.63 -9.42 -22.83
CA LYS A 44 2.34 -10.38 -21.75
C LYS A 44 1.87 -9.66 -20.48
N LEU A 45 2.55 -8.58 -20.08
CA LEU A 45 2.15 -7.75 -18.95
C LEU A 45 0.73 -7.19 -19.14
N GLU A 46 0.41 -6.70 -20.34
CA GLU A 46 -0.90 -6.16 -20.69
C GLU A 46 -2.01 -7.21 -20.59
N LYS A 47 -1.76 -8.43 -21.12
CA LYS A 47 -2.68 -9.56 -20.96
C LYS A 47 -2.93 -9.92 -19.51
N VAL A 48 -1.88 -9.98 -18.70
CA VAL A 48 -2.02 -10.25 -17.25
C VAL A 48 -2.86 -9.15 -16.59
N MET A 49 -2.68 -7.88 -16.93
CA MET A 49 -3.52 -6.81 -16.40
C MET A 49 -5.00 -6.97 -16.79
N ASP A 50 -5.27 -7.37 -18.03
CA ASP A 50 -6.65 -7.59 -18.51
C ASP A 50 -7.30 -8.81 -17.85
N GLU A 51 -6.53 -9.84 -17.51
CA GLU A 51 -6.99 -11.06 -16.83
C GLU A 51 -7.32 -10.84 -15.35
N ILE A 52 -6.59 -9.95 -14.66
CA ILE A 52 -6.75 -9.67 -13.22
C ILE A 52 -8.03 -8.87 -12.90
N ASN A 53 -8.82 -8.47 -13.91
CA ASN A 53 -10.10 -7.76 -13.78
C ASN A 53 -10.07 -6.55 -12.81
N LEU A 54 -9.05 -5.70 -12.96
CA LEU A 54 -8.85 -4.49 -12.12
C LEU A 54 -9.99 -3.46 -12.24
N LYS A 55 -10.93 -3.64 -13.17
CA LYS A 55 -12.13 -2.80 -13.29
C LYS A 55 -13.04 -2.90 -12.07
N GLU A 56 -13.02 -4.02 -11.36
CA GLU A 56 -13.81 -4.21 -10.14
C GLU A 56 -13.38 -3.27 -9.00
N LEU A 57 -12.18 -2.66 -9.07
CA LEU A 57 -11.73 -1.68 -8.09
C LEU A 57 -12.71 -0.50 -7.92
N ASP A 58 -13.36 -0.06 -9.00
CA ASP A 58 -14.33 1.05 -8.94
C ASP A 58 -15.61 0.68 -8.19
N HIS A 59 -16.02 -0.60 -8.29
CA HIS A 59 -17.19 -1.13 -7.58
C HIS A 59 -16.83 -1.44 -6.14
N LEU A 60 -15.78 -2.22 -5.93
CA LEU A 60 -15.30 -2.67 -4.62
C LEU A 60 -14.93 -1.51 -3.69
N SER A 61 -14.40 -0.41 -4.23
CA SER A 61 -14.05 0.78 -3.43
C SER A 61 -15.26 1.60 -2.95
N LYS A 62 -16.45 1.36 -3.52
CA LYS A 62 -17.68 2.16 -3.26
C LYS A 62 -18.75 1.39 -2.50
N THR A 63 -18.58 0.08 -2.32
CA THR A 63 -19.54 -0.79 -1.63
C THR A 63 -19.11 -1.08 -0.21
N ASP A 64 -20.09 -1.31 0.67
CA ASP A 64 -19.82 -1.80 2.02
C ASP A 64 -18.99 -3.09 2.01
N THR A 65 -18.14 -3.27 3.02
CA THR A 65 -17.32 -4.47 3.15
C THR A 65 -18.21 -5.66 3.52
N THR A 66 -18.31 -6.63 2.60
CA THR A 66 -18.99 -7.92 2.81
C THR A 66 -17.99 -9.07 2.74
N ASP A 67 -18.36 -10.26 3.23
CA ASP A 67 -17.55 -11.48 3.09
C ASP A 67 -17.15 -11.78 1.64
N LYS A 68 -18.04 -11.44 0.69
CA LYS A 68 -17.80 -11.59 -0.74
C LYS A 68 -16.72 -10.61 -1.22
N ASN A 69 -16.90 -9.33 -0.94
CA ASN A 69 -15.95 -8.28 -1.34
C ASN A 69 -14.57 -8.51 -0.72
N ARG A 70 -14.49 -9.03 0.51
CA ARG A 70 -13.24 -9.44 1.16
C ARG A 70 -12.49 -10.49 0.34
N LYS A 71 -13.16 -11.59 -0.03
CA LYS A 71 -12.54 -12.66 -0.83
C LYS A 71 -12.05 -12.15 -2.18
N GLU A 72 -12.78 -11.20 -2.77
CA GLU A 72 -12.40 -10.57 -4.03
C GLU A 72 -11.15 -9.71 -3.89
N PHE A 73 -11.02 -8.88 -2.83
CA PHE A 73 -9.79 -8.12 -2.58
C PHE A 73 -8.58 -8.99 -2.22
N ILE A 74 -8.76 -10.08 -1.46
CA ILE A 74 -7.68 -11.04 -1.17
C ILE A 74 -7.18 -11.67 -2.47
N LYS A 75 -8.10 -12.20 -3.28
CA LYS A 75 -7.74 -12.78 -4.57
C LYS A 75 -7.02 -11.76 -5.47
N LEU A 76 -7.51 -10.52 -5.49
CA LEU A 76 -6.90 -9.47 -6.30
C LEU A 76 -5.47 -9.14 -5.84
N GLN A 77 -5.22 -9.12 -4.53
CA GLN A 77 -3.88 -8.94 -3.98
C GLN A 77 -2.95 -10.09 -4.39
N ASP A 78 -3.43 -11.34 -4.31
CA ASP A 78 -2.67 -12.53 -4.72
C ASP A 78 -2.34 -12.46 -6.21
N ASP A 79 -3.34 -12.20 -7.06
CA ASP A 79 -3.17 -12.06 -8.50
C ASP A 79 -2.15 -10.95 -8.87
N ILE A 80 -2.19 -9.81 -8.17
CA ILE A 80 -1.20 -8.74 -8.36
C ILE A 80 0.20 -9.20 -7.95
N ASN A 81 0.34 -9.82 -6.78
CA ASN A 81 1.64 -10.19 -6.21
C ASN A 81 2.30 -11.36 -6.97
N GLU A 82 1.51 -12.34 -7.39
CA GLU A 82 1.98 -13.58 -8.00
C GLU A 82 2.07 -13.50 -9.52
N GLN A 83 1.27 -12.64 -10.17
CA GLN A 83 1.23 -12.57 -11.63
C GLN A 83 1.69 -11.20 -12.16
N LEU A 84 1.04 -10.11 -11.75
CA LEU A 84 1.28 -8.78 -12.32
C LEU A 84 2.69 -8.24 -12.02
N ILE A 85 3.10 -8.29 -10.75
CA ILE A 85 4.40 -7.78 -10.31
C ILE A 85 5.56 -8.57 -10.95
N PRO A 86 5.53 -9.91 -11.00
CA PRO A 86 6.53 -10.69 -11.73
C PRO A 86 6.57 -10.37 -13.23
N ALA A 87 5.41 -10.30 -13.91
CA ALA A 87 5.35 -9.94 -15.33
C ALA A 87 5.97 -8.57 -15.59
N PHE A 88 5.70 -7.59 -14.72
CA PHE A 88 6.31 -6.26 -14.81
C PHE A 88 7.83 -6.30 -14.59
N LYS A 89 8.32 -7.08 -13.62
CA LYS A 89 9.76 -7.22 -13.36
C LYS A 89 10.51 -7.82 -14.56
N ASP A 90 9.92 -8.79 -15.25
CA ASP A 90 10.49 -9.40 -16.46
C ASP A 90 10.58 -8.38 -17.62
N TYR A 91 9.51 -7.61 -17.84
CA TYR A 91 9.50 -6.49 -18.77
C TYR A 91 10.56 -5.44 -18.41
N GLU A 92 10.60 -4.96 -17.16
CA GLU A 92 11.53 -3.94 -16.67
C GLU A 92 12.99 -4.38 -16.84
N LYS A 93 13.30 -5.64 -16.52
CA LYS A 93 14.65 -6.21 -16.68
C LYS A 93 15.09 -6.17 -18.13
N SER A 94 14.20 -6.54 -19.05
CA SER A 94 14.50 -6.59 -20.48
C SER A 94 14.67 -5.19 -21.07
N ALA A 95 13.81 -4.24 -20.69
CA ALA A 95 13.93 -2.84 -21.09
C ALA A 95 15.28 -2.22 -20.66
N LYS A 96 15.78 -2.55 -19.47
CA LYS A 96 17.09 -2.09 -18.98
C LYS A 96 18.26 -2.63 -19.81
N GLN A 97 18.08 -3.81 -20.42
CA GLN A 97 19.09 -4.51 -21.21
C GLN A 97 19.15 -4.09 -22.68
N LEU A 98 18.27 -3.18 -23.14
CA LEU A 98 18.32 -2.67 -24.52
C LEU A 98 19.73 -2.14 -24.88
N PRO A 99 20.30 -2.49 -26.04
CA PRO A 99 21.61 -2.00 -26.45
C PRO A 99 21.55 -0.50 -26.71
N ALA A 100 22.64 0.24 -26.52
CA ALA A 100 22.70 1.66 -26.88
C ALA A 100 24.15 2.13 -26.89
N GLU A 101 24.78 2.18 -28.06
CA GLU A 101 26.20 2.53 -28.20
C GLU A 101 26.41 4.01 -28.51
N THR A 102 25.65 4.52 -29.47
CA THR A 102 25.70 5.89 -30.00
C THR A 102 24.93 6.88 -29.12
N HIS A 103 25.19 8.17 -29.31
CA HIS A 103 24.56 9.22 -28.50
C HIS A 103 23.04 9.22 -28.66
N ASP A 104 22.55 9.17 -29.90
CA ASP A 104 21.12 9.28 -30.21
C ASP A 104 20.34 8.07 -29.67
N VAL A 105 20.88 6.86 -29.81
CA VAL A 105 20.27 5.63 -29.27
C VAL A 105 20.31 5.61 -27.74
N LYS A 106 21.36 6.17 -27.09
CA LYS A 106 21.39 6.35 -25.62
C LYS A 106 20.30 7.30 -25.13
N VAL A 107 20.08 8.41 -25.84
CA VAL A 107 18.99 9.35 -25.53
C VAL A 107 17.63 8.67 -25.69
N LEU A 108 17.45 7.90 -26.76
CA LEU A 108 16.24 7.12 -27.03
C LEU A 108 15.97 6.09 -25.92
N LYS A 109 16.97 5.28 -25.55
CA LYS A 109 16.89 4.33 -24.43
C LYS A 109 16.54 5.05 -23.12
N GLY A 110 17.16 6.20 -22.84
CA GLY A 110 16.88 7.00 -21.65
C GLY A 110 15.41 7.44 -21.57
N LYS A 111 14.83 7.87 -22.71
CA LYS A 111 13.40 8.20 -22.81
C LYS A 111 12.51 6.99 -22.58
N TYR A 112 12.84 5.84 -23.19
CA TYR A 112 12.10 4.60 -22.97
C TYR A 112 12.11 4.15 -21.50
N LEU A 113 13.27 4.17 -20.85
CA LEU A 113 13.40 3.80 -19.43
C LEU A 113 12.63 4.76 -18.50
N LYS A 114 12.50 6.04 -18.88
CA LYS A 114 11.62 6.98 -18.15
C LYS A 114 10.16 6.54 -18.26
N THR A 115 9.71 6.10 -19.43
CA THR A 115 8.37 5.53 -19.60
C THR A 115 8.18 4.27 -18.77
N VAL A 116 9.13 3.32 -18.79
CA VAL A 116 9.13 2.11 -17.95
C VAL A 116 8.99 2.47 -16.47
N LYS A 117 9.71 3.50 -15.99
CA LYS A 117 9.60 3.98 -14.60
C LYS A 117 8.21 4.54 -14.28
N THR A 118 7.57 5.26 -15.21
CA THR A 118 6.18 5.73 -15.03
C THR A 118 5.18 4.56 -15.03
N LYS A 119 5.39 3.54 -15.86
CA LYS A 119 4.59 2.30 -15.84
C LYS A 119 4.72 1.58 -14.49
N LYS A 120 5.96 1.44 -13.99
CA LYS A 120 6.26 0.88 -12.66
C LYS A 120 5.46 1.58 -11.58
N LYS A 121 5.56 2.91 -11.51
CA LYS A 121 4.87 3.69 -10.49
C LYS A 121 3.37 3.37 -10.49
N SER A 122 2.72 3.40 -11.66
CA SER A 122 1.27 3.16 -11.71
C SER A 122 0.86 1.73 -11.36
N ILE A 123 1.65 0.72 -11.72
CA ILE A 123 1.37 -0.67 -11.31
C ILE A 123 1.52 -0.82 -9.80
N TYR A 124 2.53 -0.19 -9.20
CA TYR A 124 2.70 -0.20 -7.75
C TYR A 124 1.65 0.66 -7.03
N ASP A 125 1.14 1.73 -7.65
CA ASP A 125 0.01 2.49 -7.10
C ASP A 125 -1.27 1.60 -7.04
N VAL A 126 -1.49 0.71 -8.02
CA VAL A 126 -2.58 -0.30 -7.97
C VAL A 126 -2.36 -1.27 -6.81
N LYS A 127 -1.13 -1.81 -6.70
CA LYS A 127 -0.78 -2.74 -5.62
C LYS A 127 -1.01 -2.10 -4.25
N GLU A 128 -0.49 -0.89 -4.04
CA GLU A 128 -0.63 -0.16 -2.78
C GLU A 128 -2.11 0.07 -2.44
N PHE A 129 -2.93 0.44 -3.43
CA PHE A 129 -4.37 0.60 -3.22
C PHE A 129 -5.04 -0.68 -2.73
N VAL A 130 -4.78 -1.81 -3.40
CA VAL A 130 -5.36 -3.11 -3.04
C VAL A 130 -4.86 -3.60 -1.69
N ASP A 131 -3.58 -3.45 -1.40
CA ASP A 131 -3.00 -3.78 -0.09
C ASP A 131 -3.70 -3.00 1.02
N LEU A 132 -3.85 -1.68 0.86
CA LEU A 132 -4.53 -0.82 1.83
C LEU A 132 -6.00 -1.20 2.03
N CYS A 133 -6.70 -1.59 0.97
CA CYS A 133 -8.06 -2.10 1.09
C CYS A 133 -8.12 -3.38 1.94
N ASN A 134 -7.21 -4.34 1.72
CA ASN A 134 -7.13 -5.55 2.55
C ASN A 134 -6.75 -5.25 4.00
N ASP A 135 -5.80 -4.35 4.23
CA ASP A 135 -5.43 -3.90 5.58
C ASP A 135 -6.65 -3.30 6.30
N SER A 136 -7.41 -2.43 5.63
CA SER A 136 -8.64 -1.82 6.17
C SER A 136 -9.68 -2.88 6.53
N ILE A 137 -9.86 -3.90 5.69
CA ILE A 137 -10.82 -4.98 5.96
C ILE A 137 -10.38 -5.78 7.19
N LYS A 138 -9.10 -6.14 7.25
CA LYS A 138 -8.52 -6.89 8.37
C LYS A 138 -8.60 -6.13 9.69
N ASP A 139 -8.23 -4.84 9.70
CA ASP A 139 -8.29 -4.02 10.91
C ASP A 139 -9.72 -3.95 11.48
N ASN A 140 -10.72 -3.88 10.60
CA ASN A 140 -12.13 -3.91 11.02
C ASN A 140 -12.54 -5.28 11.58
N GLU A 141 -12.05 -6.39 11.03
CA GLU A 141 -12.27 -7.73 11.58
C GLU A 141 -11.62 -7.88 12.96
N ASP A 142 -10.38 -7.43 13.10
CA ASP A 142 -9.64 -7.44 14.37
C ASP A 142 -10.39 -6.62 15.43
N ILE A 143 -10.90 -5.43 15.09
CA ILE A 143 -11.76 -4.62 15.97
C ILE A 143 -12.99 -5.40 16.46
N LEU A 144 -13.68 -6.12 15.56
CA LEU A 144 -14.84 -6.92 15.92
C LEU A 144 -14.46 -8.09 16.84
N ASP A 145 -13.32 -8.73 16.59
CA ASP A 145 -12.85 -9.85 17.39
C ASP A 145 -12.38 -9.41 18.78
N TYR A 146 -11.69 -8.26 18.90
CA TYR A 146 -11.40 -7.66 20.20
C TYR A 146 -12.66 -7.29 20.96
N THR A 147 -13.70 -6.80 20.28
CA THR A 147 -15.00 -6.52 20.91
C THR A 147 -15.66 -7.79 21.44
N LYS A 148 -15.65 -8.89 20.67
CA LYS A 148 -16.15 -10.20 21.13
C LYS A 148 -15.36 -10.72 22.33
N LEU A 149 -14.03 -10.59 22.31
CA LEU A 149 -13.15 -11.02 23.39
C LEU A 149 -13.40 -10.20 24.67
N PHE A 150 -13.56 -8.89 24.54
CA PHE A 150 -13.94 -8.00 25.62
C PHE A 150 -15.26 -8.46 26.27
N GLU A 151 -16.31 -8.67 25.48
CA GLU A 151 -17.63 -9.09 25.99
C GLU A 151 -17.60 -10.47 26.64
N LYS A 152 -16.85 -11.42 26.04
CA LYS A 152 -16.63 -12.74 26.63
C LYS A 152 -15.98 -12.63 28.00
N ASN A 153 -14.91 -11.84 28.12
CA ASN A 153 -14.19 -11.64 29.37
C ASN A 153 -15.04 -10.89 30.40
N ARG A 154 -15.79 -9.86 30.01
CA ARG A 154 -16.76 -9.15 30.86
C ARG A 154 -17.77 -10.12 31.46
N SER A 155 -18.36 -10.99 30.65
CA SER A 155 -19.30 -12.00 31.13
C SER A 155 -18.65 -12.98 32.12
N GLN A 156 -17.39 -13.37 31.91
CA GLN A 156 -16.66 -14.19 32.89
C GLN A 156 -16.39 -13.44 34.19
N VAL A 157 -16.02 -12.16 34.14
CA VAL A 157 -15.85 -11.29 35.33
C VAL A 157 -17.14 -11.29 36.15
N GLU A 158 -18.27 -10.95 35.53
CA GLU A 158 -19.58 -10.89 36.18
C GLU A 158 -19.97 -12.23 36.82
N LYS A 159 -19.82 -13.33 36.07
CA LYS A 159 -20.10 -14.68 36.56
C LYS A 159 -19.23 -15.05 37.75
N LYS A 160 -17.95 -14.68 37.74
CA LYS A 160 -16.99 -15.03 38.79
C LYS A 160 -17.21 -14.21 40.06
N ILE A 161 -17.47 -12.90 39.92
CA ILE A 161 -17.86 -12.02 41.03
C ILE A 161 -19.14 -12.52 41.71
N LYS A 162 -20.16 -12.91 40.93
CA LYS A 162 -21.41 -13.46 41.48
C LYS A 162 -21.21 -14.73 42.33
N ASN A 163 -20.15 -15.50 42.07
CA ASN A 163 -19.82 -16.73 42.79
C ASN A 163 -18.77 -16.51 43.88
N ALA A 164 -18.45 -15.26 44.23
CA ALA A 164 -17.48 -14.94 45.28
C ALA A 164 -17.96 -15.43 46.65
N SER A 165 -17.05 -16.03 47.41
CA SER A 165 -17.27 -16.39 48.81
C SER A 165 -16.89 -15.24 49.75
N ASN A 166 -15.90 -14.42 49.36
CA ASN A 166 -15.58 -13.17 50.04
C ASN A 166 -16.23 -11.98 49.30
N GLN A 167 -17.22 -11.35 49.95
CA GLN A 167 -17.91 -10.19 49.39
C GLN A 167 -17.06 -8.91 49.42
N GLU A 168 -16.16 -8.75 50.38
CA GLU A 168 -15.27 -7.58 50.44
C GLU A 168 -14.32 -7.54 49.25
N ASP A 169 -13.71 -8.67 48.90
CA ASP A 169 -12.88 -8.81 47.69
C ASP A 169 -13.70 -8.51 46.43
N ALA A 170 -14.96 -9.00 46.38
CA ALA A 170 -15.86 -8.79 45.25
C ALA A 170 -16.25 -7.32 45.07
N ASP A 171 -16.61 -6.64 46.15
CA ASP A 171 -16.98 -5.22 46.17
C ASP A 171 -15.78 -4.33 45.84
N GLN A 172 -14.59 -4.67 46.33
CA GLN A 172 -13.35 -3.98 46.02
C GLN A 172 -13.05 -4.03 44.52
N LEU A 173 -13.08 -5.22 43.92
CA LEU A 173 -12.84 -5.36 42.48
C LEU A 173 -13.93 -4.65 41.66
N THR A 174 -15.20 -4.80 42.03
CA THR A 174 -16.33 -4.19 41.32
C THR A 174 -16.21 -2.66 41.31
N SER A 175 -16.00 -2.05 42.47
CA SER A 175 -15.86 -0.59 42.59
C SER A 175 -14.68 -0.05 41.77
N LYS A 176 -13.57 -0.81 41.72
CA LYS A 176 -12.41 -0.47 40.89
C LYS A 176 -12.75 -0.46 39.40
N LEU A 177 -13.44 -1.49 38.92
CA LEU A 177 -13.84 -1.61 37.52
C LEU A 177 -14.85 -0.52 37.12
N GLU A 178 -15.81 -0.21 37.99
CA GLU A 178 -16.78 0.87 37.77
C GLU A 178 -16.10 2.25 37.70
N SER A 179 -15.17 2.53 38.63
CA SER A 179 -14.37 3.76 38.61
C SER A 179 -13.55 3.85 37.32
N ASN A 180 -12.89 2.76 36.93
CA ASN A 180 -12.09 2.74 35.71
C ASN A 180 -12.94 2.99 34.44
N ASN A 181 -14.13 2.39 34.37
CA ASN A 181 -15.07 2.59 33.27
C ASN A 181 -15.56 4.04 33.20
N LYS A 182 -15.84 4.66 34.35
CA LYS A 182 -16.20 6.07 34.43
C LYS A 182 -15.06 6.96 33.91
N ASP A 183 -13.84 6.75 34.39
CA ASP A 183 -12.66 7.53 33.97
C ASP A 183 -12.40 7.40 32.46
N LEU A 184 -12.53 6.19 31.90
CA LEU A 184 -12.40 5.95 30.46
C LEU A 184 -13.46 6.69 29.67
N LYS A 185 -14.73 6.61 30.10
CA LYS A 185 -15.84 7.30 29.43
C LYS A 185 -15.64 8.82 29.44
N GLU A 186 -15.28 9.40 30.57
CA GLU A 186 -15.04 10.84 30.70
C GLU A 186 -13.83 11.28 29.86
N THR A 187 -12.75 10.49 29.87
CA THR A 187 -11.55 10.76 29.06
C THR A 187 -11.86 10.68 27.57
N ALA A 188 -12.63 9.67 27.13
CA ALA A 188 -13.08 9.53 25.75
C ALA A 188 -13.99 10.70 25.34
N GLN A 189 -14.98 11.08 26.15
CA GLN A 189 -15.84 12.23 25.85
C GLN A 189 -15.05 13.54 25.74
N LYS A 190 -14.08 13.74 26.64
CA LYS A 190 -13.26 14.96 26.66
C LYS A 190 -12.32 15.04 25.46
N HIS A 191 -11.71 13.92 25.07
CA HIS A 191 -10.59 13.91 24.14
C HIS A 191 -10.88 13.28 22.78
N LEU A 192 -11.89 12.42 22.62
CA LEU A 192 -12.26 11.82 21.33
C LEU A 192 -13.47 12.50 20.71
N ASP A 193 -14.53 12.78 21.48
CA ASP A 193 -15.76 13.38 20.92
C ASP A 193 -15.52 14.82 20.42
N THR A 194 -14.70 15.59 21.13
CA THR A 194 -14.24 16.92 20.72
C THR A 194 -13.22 16.90 19.57
N SER A 195 -12.51 15.77 19.39
CA SER A 195 -11.48 15.55 18.36
C SER A 195 -12.00 14.82 17.12
N SER A 196 -13.29 14.54 17.05
CA SER A 196 -13.94 13.86 15.91
C SER A 196 -13.88 14.67 14.60
N SER A 197 -13.38 15.92 14.63
CA SER A 197 -13.28 16.80 13.46
C SER A 197 -12.05 16.55 12.57
N ASN A 198 -11.00 15.86 13.03
CA ASN A 198 -9.92 15.38 12.13
C ASN A 198 -9.15 14.16 12.68
N ALA A 199 -8.79 13.25 11.76
CA ALA A 199 -8.06 12.00 12.02
C ALA A 199 -6.78 12.15 12.87
N LYS A 200 -6.03 13.24 12.67
CA LYS A 200 -4.80 13.53 13.44
C LYS A 200 -5.09 13.75 14.93
N SER A 201 -6.14 14.49 15.26
CA SER A 201 -6.51 14.76 16.64
C SER A 201 -7.05 13.51 17.35
N ALA A 202 -7.84 12.68 16.65
CA ALA A 202 -8.29 11.38 17.16
C ALA A 202 -7.10 10.46 17.51
N LYS A 203 -6.13 10.29 16.60
CA LYS A 203 -4.92 9.49 16.88
C LYS A 203 -4.13 10.00 18.08
N LYS A 204 -3.94 11.32 18.17
CA LYS A 204 -3.24 11.93 19.31
C LYS A 204 -4.01 11.71 20.61
N ALA A 205 -5.33 11.80 20.58
CA ALA A 205 -6.16 11.58 21.74
C ALA A 205 -6.04 10.14 22.27
N ILE A 206 -6.07 9.15 21.36
CA ILE A 206 -5.87 7.74 21.73
C ILE A 206 -4.49 7.56 22.37
N LYS A 207 -3.41 7.93 21.66
CA LYS A 207 -2.03 7.71 22.12
C LYS A 207 -1.69 8.43 23.42
N ASN A 208 -2.21 9.63 23.63
CA ASN A 208 -1.77 10.48 24.76
C ASN A 208 -2.66 10.38 25.99
N TYR A 209 -3.92 9.96 25.85
CA TYR A 209 -4.87 9.96 26.96
C TYR A 209 -5.51 8.59 27.18
N ILE A 210 -5.96 7.92 26.12
CA ILE A 210 -6.69 6.65 26.25
C ILE A 210 -5.76 5.48 26.55
N SER A 211 -4.75 5.22 25.71
CA SER A 211 -3.84 4.08 25.91
C SER A 211 -3.10 4.16 27.25
N PRO A 212 -2.53 5.30 27.67
CA PRO A 212 -1.87 5.40 28.99
C PRO A 212 -2.82 5.19 30.17
N LEU A 213 -4.09 5.59 30.04
CA LEU A 213 -5.09 5.36 31.07
C LEU A 213 -5.42 3.86 31.18
N ILE A 214 -5.60 3.16 30.06
CA ILE A 214 -5.82 1.70 30.04
C ILE A 214 -4.63 0.97 30.65
N GLU A 215 -3.40 1.32 30.27
CA GLU A 215 -2.17 0.72 30.83
C GLU A 215 -2.09 0.90 32.36
N LYS A 216 -2.39 2.11 32.85
CA LYS A 216 -2.46 2.39 34.28
C LYS A 216 -3.52 1.51 34.95
N GLN A 217 -4.70 1.40 34.36
CA GLN A 217 -5.81 0.62 34.92
C GLN A 217 -5.49 -0.88 34.97
N ILE A 218 -4.83 -1.43 33.94
CA ILE A 218 -4.32 -2.82 33.93
C ILE A 218 -3.38 -3.03 35.12
N LYS A 219 -2.41 -2.14 35.30
CA LYS A 219 -1.45 -2.23 36.41
C LYS A 219 -2.15 -2.17 37.76
N ASP A 220 -3.07 -1.23 37.92
CA ASP A 220 -3.81 -1.03 39.18
C ASP A 220 -4.70 -2.24 39.52
N ILE A 221 -5.37 -2.85 38.53
CA ILE A 221 -6.14 -4.09 38.72
C ILE A 221 -5.20 -5.24 39.10
N ASN A 222 -4.05 -5.37 38.42
CA ASN A 222 -3.07 -6.41 38.72
C ASN A 222 -2.44 -6.27 40.12
N GLN A 223 -2.44 -5.08 40.70
CA GLN A 223 -1.96 -4.84 42.06
C GLN A 223 -3.06 -4.97 43.13
N THR A 224 -4.31 -5.22 42.73
CA THR A 224 -5.40 -5.42 43.69
C THR A 224 -5.21 -6.74 44.43
N ASN A 225 -5.06 -6.66 45.75
CA ASN A 225 -4.87 -7.82 46.61
C ASN A 225 -6.21 -8.54 46.77
N ILE A 226 -6.30 -9.77 46.28
CA ILE A 226 -7.53 -10.57 46.31
C ILE A 226 -7.20 -11.96 46.85
N SER A 227 -7.93 -12.37 47.87
CA SER A 227 -7.77 -13.67 48.54
C SER A 227 -8.72 -14.72 47.98
N ASP A 228 -9.93 -14.31 47.57
CA ASP A 228 -10.94 -15.20 47.02
C ASP A 228 -10.55 -15.70 45.62
N LYS A 229 -10.63 -17.02 45.42
CA LYS A 229 -10.23 -17.66 44.16
C LYS A 229 -11.11 -17.21 42.98
N ASN A 230 -12.42 -17.12 43.17
CA ASN A 230 -13.33 -16.68 42.12
C ASN A 230 -13.11 -15.21 41.78
N VAL A 231 -12.92 -14.35 42.78
CA VAL A 231 -12.62 -12.92 42.55
C VAL A 231 -11.24 -12.76 41.90
N ASN A 232 -10.24 -13.56 42.24
CA ASN A 232 -8.92 -13.53 41.59
C ASN A 232 -8.99 -13.99 40.13
N ASP A 233 -9.82 -15.00 39.81
CA ASP A 233 -10.12 -15.37 38.43
C ASP A 233 -10.85 -14.22 37.69
N ALA A 234 -11.79 -13.55 38.35
CA ALA A 234 -12.45 -12.36 37.78
C ALA A 234 -11.43 -11.26 37.48
N ARG A 235 -10.50 -10.98 38.40
CA ARG A 235 -9.42 -10.02 38.22
C ARG A 235 -8.56 -10.34 36.99
N LYS A 236 -8.20 -11.61 36.76
CA LYS A 236 -7.48 -12.05 35.55
C LYS A 236 -8.29 -11.80 34.28
N ASN A 237 -9.57 -12.17 34.27
CA ASN A 237 -10.45 -11.91 33.12
C ASN A 237 -10.63 -10.40 32.88
N ALA A 238 -10.66 -9.59 33.92
CA ALA A 238 -10.71 -8.13 33.79
C ALA A 238 -9.43 -7.60 33.13
N ILE A 239 -8.25 -8.09 33.51
CA ILE A 239 -6.98 -7.73 32.84
C ILE A 239 -7.03 -8.05 31.34
N GLU A 240 -7.48 -9.25 30.97
CA GLU A 240 -7.67 -9.64 29.56
C GLU A 240 -8.72 -8.78 28.83
N MET A 241 -9.77 -8.37 29.53
CA MET A 241 -10.76 -7.42 29.02
C MET A 241 -10.11 -6.06 28.68
N TYR A 242 -9.24 -5.53 29.54
CA TYR A 242 -8.52 -4.29 29.28
C TYR A 242 -7.45 -4.43 28.18
N TYR A 243 -6.77 -5.57 28.06
CA TYR A 243 -5.88 -5.82 26.92
C TYR A 243 -6.66 -5.86 25.59
N SER A 244 -7.86 -6.43 25.59
CA SER A 244 -8.75 -6.40 24.42
C SER A 244 -9.13 -4.96 24.06
N LEU A 245 -9.41 -4.12 25.06
CA LEU A 245 -9.70 -2.70 24.87
C LEU A 245 -8.48 -1.91 24.36
N GLN A 246 -7.28 -2.23 24.85
CA GLN A 246 -6.03 -1.63 24.36
C GLN A 246 -5.83 -1.94 22.88
N ASN A 247 -5.90 -3.23 22.50
CA ASN A 247 -5.77 -3.67 21.12
C ASN A 247 -6.82 -3.03 20.21
N TYR A 248 -8.07 -2.90 20.67
CA TYR A 248 -9.13 -2.18 19.95
C TYR A 248 -8.71 -0.75 19.59
N TYR A 249 -8.16 0.00 20.54
CA TYR A 249 -7.77 1.40 20.31
C TYR A 249 -6.51 1.53 19.45
N ASP A 250 -5.56 0.61 19.60
CA ASP A 250 -4.36 0.56 18.76
C ASP A 250 -4.73 0.25 17.30
N THR A 251 -5.54 -0.77 17.05
CA THR A 251 -6.04 -1.07 15.70
C THR A 251 -6.91 0.07 15.14
N ARG A 252 -7.65 0.80 15.98
CA ARG A 252 -8.39 1.98 15.54
C ARG A 252 -7.47 3.11 15.05
N ILE A 253 -6.25 3.23 15.58
CA ILE A 253 -5.25 4.14 15.02
C ILE A 253 -4.85 3.69 13.61
N ASP A 254 -4.60 2.39 13.44
CA ASP A 254 -4.20 1.81 12.15
C ASP A 254 -5.30 2.01 11.09
N THR A 255 -6.56 1.76 11.44
CA THR A 255 -7.71 2.03 10.55
C THR A 255 -7.76 3.49 10.10
N ILE A 256 -7.50 4.43 11.01
CA ILE A 256 -7.45 5.87 10.67
C ILE A 256 -6.29 6.15 9.70
N GLU A 257 -5.12 5.55 9.92
CA GLU A 257 -3.94 5.73 9.06
C GLU A 257 -4.14 5.13 7.67
N VAL A 258 -4.71 3.93 7.60
CA VAL A 258 -5.08 3.27 6.34
C VAL A 258 -6.12 4.10 5.58
N GLY A 259 -7.18 4.56 6.25
CA GLY A 259 -8.18 5.44 5.65
C GLY A 259 -7.61 6.76 5.11
N GLU A 260 -6.66 7.38 5.83
CA GLU A 260 -5.94 8.57 5.35
C GLU A 260 -5.07 8.30 4.11
N LYS A 261 -4.52 7.09 3.96
CA LYS A 261 -3.74 6.69 2.77
C LYS A 261 -4.66 6.42 1.59
N ILE A 262 -5.72 5.63 1.79
CA ILE A 262 -6.72 5.31 0.76
C ILE A 262 -7.33 6.60 0.18
N SER A 263 -7.74 7.54 1.03
CA SER A 263 -8.36 8.80 0.59
C SER A 263 -7.47 9.71 -0.26
N LYS A 264 -6.14 9.50 -0.23
CA LYS A 264 -5.17 10.24 -1.08
C LYS A 264 -4.99 9.59 -2.45
N ILE A 265 -5.42 8.34 -2.62
CA ILE A 265 -5.31 7.62 -3.89
C ILE A 265 -6.51 7.97 -4.76
N ASN A 266 -6.23 8.50 -5.95
CA ASN A 266 -7.27 8.69 -6.96
C ASN A 266 -7.47 7.38 -7.75
N VAL A 267 -8.44 6.59 -7.31
CA VAL A 267 -8.80 5.28 -7.89
C VAL A 267 -9.15 5.38 -9.38
N GLU A 268 -9.80 6.47 -9.79
CA GLU A 268 -10.18 6.68 -11.20
C GLU A 268 -8.96 6.82 -12.13
N LYS A 269 -7.82 7.25 -11.59
CA LYS A 269 -6.55 7.40 -12.33
C LYS A 269 -5.67 6.16 -12.29
N LEU A 270 -6.05 5.12 -11.55
CA LEU A 270 -5.32 3.86 -11.54
C LEU A 270 -5.52 3.13 -12.88
N PRO A 271 -4.47 2.50 -13.43
CA PRO A 271 -4.59 1.70 -14.65
C PRO A 271 -5.41 0.43 -14.37
N LYS A 272 -6.37 0.14 -15.23
CA LYS A 272 -7.32 -0.98 -15.05
C LYS A 272 -7.21 -2.04 -16.14
N GLU A 273 -6.58 -1.69 -17.25
CA GLU A 273 -6.38 -2.56 -18.41
C GLU A 273 -4.97 -2.36 -18.96
N GLY A 274 -4.48 -3.34 -19.73
CA GLY A 274 -3.17 -3.27 -20.38
C GLY A 274 -2.98 -1.99 -21.21
N LYS A 275 -4.04 -1.58 -21.92
CA LYS A 275 -4.05 -0.36 -22.74
C LYS A 275 -3.77 0.93 -21.96
N ASP A 276 -4.01 0.98 -20.65
CA ASP A 276 -3.74 2.17 -19.83
C ASP A 276 -2.24 2.34 -19.55
N ILE A 277 -1.49 1.24 -19.61
CA ILE A 277 -0.04 1.22 -19.53
C ILE A 277 0.57 1.47 -20.92
N ASP A 278 0.05 0.86 -21.99
CA ASP A 278 0.50 1.05 -23.38
C ASP A 278 0.48 2.52 -23.82
N ARG A 279 -0.61 3.24 -23.52
CA ARG A 279 -0.79 4.67 -23.87
C ARG A 279 0.38 5.57 -23.44
N LYS A 280 1.20 5.13 -22.48
CA LYS A 280 2.38 5.87 -21.98
C LYS A 280 3.56 5.83 -22.94
N ASP A 281 3.55 4.96 -23.94
CA ASP A 281 4.62 4.85 -24.94
C ASP A 281 4.55 5.92 -26.03
N LYS A 282 3.45 6.69 -26.13
CA LYS A 282 3.25 7.72 -27.17
C LYS A 282 4.43 8.67 -27.35
N ALA A 283 5.01 9.15 -26.24
CA ALA A 283 6.14 10.06 -26.27
C ALA A 283 7.42 9.39 -26.78
N PHE A 284 7.66 8.13 -26.40
CA PHE A 284 8.77 7.32 -26.88
C PHE A 284 8.60 6.99 -28.37
N ASN A 285 7.41 6.53 -28.79
CA ASN A 285 7.11 6.20 -30.18
C ASN A 285 7.28 7.41 -31.11
N SER A 286 6.96 8.61 -30.63
CA SER A 286 7.18 9.86 -31.36
C SER A 286 8.68 10.18 -31.51
N GLU A 287 9.49 9.87 -30.49
CA GLU A 287 10.93 10.07 -30.57
C GLU A 287 11.61 9.05 -31.47
N LEU A 288 11.23 7.77 -31.36
CA LEU A 288 11.74 6.70 -32.22
C LEU A 288 11.58 7.07 -33.70
N LYS A 289 10.42 7.59 -34.09
CA LYS A 289 10.16 8.10 -35.45
C LYS A 289 11.10 9.24 -35.86
N LYS A 290 11.44 10.16 -34.95
CA LYS A 290 12.35 11.28 -35.24
C LYS A 290 13.79 10.83 -35.42
N VAL A 291 14.24 9.85 -34.64
CA VAL A 291 15.59 9.28 -34.78
C VAL A 291 15.72 8.57 -36.12
N LYS A 292 14.70 7.81 -36.54
CA LYS A 292 14.64 7.19 -37.88
C LYS A 292 14.76 8.21 -39.01
N GLN A 293 14.00 9.30 -38.94
CA GLN A 293 14.02 10.36 -39.97
C GLN A 293 15.34 11.14 -40.07
N LYS A 294 16.23 11.03 -39.06
CA LYS A 294 17.58 11.63 -39.10
C LYS A 294 18.64 10.67 -39.63
N SER A 295 18.31 9.37 -39.64
CA SER A 295 19.12 8.25 -40.10
C SER A 295 18.89 7.91 -41.59
N ASP A 296 17.76 8.38 -42.15
CA ASP A 296 17.44 8.33 -43.59
C ASP A 296 18.00 9.55 -44.35
#